data_AF-M1EG11-F1
#
_entry.id   AF-M1EG11-F1
#
_cell.length_a   1.000
_cell.length_b   1.000
_cell.length_c   1.000
_cell.angle_alpha   90.00
_cell.angle_beta   90.00
_cell.angle_gamma   90.00
#
_symmetry.space_group_name_H-M   'P 1'
#
loop_
_entity.id
_entity.type
_entity.pdbx_description
1 polymer ?
#
loop_
_entity_poly.entity_id
_entity_poly.type
_entity_poly.pdbx_seq_one_letter_code
_entity_poly.pdbx_strand_id
1 'polypeptide(L)'
;GWWAIVRRRRTFPAAGAMEMPLPPDDQELRNVIDKLAQFVARNGPEFEKMTMEKQKDNPKFSFLFGGEFYSYYKCKLALEQQQLICKQQAPELEPAAALPPLPQPPLAPAAPIPSAQGAPSMDELIQQSQWNLQQQEQHLLALRQEQVTAAVAHAVEQQMQKLLEETQLDMNEFDNLLQPIIDTCTKDAISAGKNWMFSNAKSPPHCELMAGHLRNRITADGAHFELRLHLIYLINDVLHHCQRKQARELLAALQKVVVPIYCTSFLAVEEDKQQKIARLLQLWEKNGYFDDSIIQQLQSPALGLGQYQATLINEYSSVVQPVQLAFQQQIQTLKTQHEEFVNSLAQQQQQQQQ
;
A
#
# COMPACT_ATOMS: atom_id res chain seq x y z
N GLY A 1 33.43 -15.50 15.79
CA GLY A 1 32.67 -16.70 16.18
C GLY A 1 31.31 -16.21 16.61
N TRP A 2 30.19 -16.84 16.30
CA TRP A 2 29.88 -18.24 16.52
C TRP A 2 28.75 -18.64 15.56
N TRP A 3 29.07 -19.39 14.50
CA TRP A 3 28.08 -20.10 13.69
C TRP A 3 28.65 -21.46 13.35
N ALA A 4 28.49 -22.43 14.25
CA ALA A 4 28.51 -23.85 13.95
C ALA A 4 28.13 -24.62 15.21
N ILE A 5 26.97 -25.29 15.21
CA ILE A 5 26.81 -26.66 15.74
C ILE A 5 25.63 -27.30 15.03
N VAL A 6 25.91 -28.50 14.55
CA VAL A 6 25.13 -29.37 13.66
C VAL A 6 24.11 -30.21 14.45
N ARG A 7 22.93 -30.40 13.85
CA ARG A 7 21.95 -31.52 13.94
C ARG A 7 22.04 -32.49 15.14
N ARG A 8 20.89 -32.78 15.77
CA ARG A 8 20.13 -34.04 15.60
C ARG A 8 18.83 -34.09 16.43
N ARG A 9 17.82 -34.70 15.81
CA ARG A 9 16.46 -34.97 16.31
C ARG A 9 16.43 -35.74 17.65
N ARG A 10 15.45 -35.41 18.48
CA ARG A 10 14.67 -36.38 19.27
C ARG A 10 13.18 -36.09 19.06
N THR A 11 12.48 -37.08 18.52
CA THR A 11 11.02 -37.17 18.43
C THR A 11 10.45 -37.70 19.74
N PHE A 12 9.30 -37.19 20.17
CA PHE A 12 8.10 -37.92 20.66
C PHE A 12 6.99 -36.91 21.04
N PRO A 13 5.70 -37.30 21.11
CA PRO A 13 4.59 -36.54 20.50
C PRO A 13 3.52 -36.09 21.51
N ALA A 14 2.72 -35.06 21.18
CA ALA A 14 1.32 -34.94 21.65
C ALA A 14 0.56 -33.77 20.98
N ALA A 15 -0.60 -34.11 20.43
CA ALA A 15 -1.87 -33.36 20.39
C ALA A 15 -1.95 -31.98 19.71
N GLY A 16 -2.40 -31.99 18.45
CA GLY A 16 -3.64 -31.31 18.06
C GLY A 16 -3.60 -29.80 17.80
N ALA A 17 -2.58 -29.28 17.12
CA ALA A 17 -2.69 -27.97 16.46
C ALA A 17 -3.37 -28.15 15.09
N MET A 18 -4.38 -27.33 14.76
CA MET A 18 -4.85 -27.22 13.38
C MET A 18 -3.68 -26.75 12.52
N GLU A 19 -3.08 -27.72 11.83
CA GLU A 19 -1.93 -27.53 10.96
C GLU A 19 -2.42 -26.76 9.73
N MET A 20 -2.02 -25.48 9.64
CA MET A 20 -2.23 -24.65 8.46
C MET A 20 -1.67 -25.41 7.26
N PRO A 21 -2.49 -25.75 6.24
CA PRO A 21 -2.04 -26.60 5.15
C PRO A 21 -0.90 -25.90 4.40
N LEU A 22 0.25 -26.57 4.31
CA LEU A 22 1.47 -26.04 3.72
C LEU A 22 1.20 -25.66 2.26
N PRO A 23 1.57 -24.43 1.83
CA PRO A 23 1.50 -24.08 0.43
C PRO A 23 2.45 -24.99 -0.37
N PRO A 24 2.15 -25.29 -1.65
CA PRO A 24 3.10 -25.98 -2.49
C PRO A 24 4.42 -25.20 -2.60
N ASP A 25 5.56 -25.89 -2.48
CA ASP A 25 6.89 -25.30 -2.71
C ASP A 25 7.08 -24.85 -4.17
N ASP A 26 6.29 -25.41 -5.08
CA ASP A 26 6.24 -25.02 -6.49
C ASP A 26 5.38 -23.77 -6.68
N GLN A 27 6.04 -22.66 -7.06
CA GLN A 27 5.41 -21.37 -7.30
C GLN A 27 4.40 -21.39 -8.47
N GLU A 28 4.62 -22.20 -9.51
CA GLU A 28 3.66 -22.34 -10.60
C GLU A 28 2.39 -23.04 -10.11
N LEU A 29 2.54 -24.12 -9.32
CA LEU A 29 1.40 -24.87 -8.78
C LEU A 29 0.58 -23.99 -7.82
N ARG A 30 1.25 -23.21 -6.97
CA ARG A 30 0.59 -22.23 -6.10
C ARG A 30 -0.19 -21.20 -6.89
N ASN A 31 0.39 -20.64 -7.95
CA ASN A 31 -0.29 -19.68 -8.81
C ASN A 31 -1.51 -20.28 -9.53
N VAL A 32 -1.44 -21.55 -9.93
CA VAL A 32 -2.57 -22.28 -10.53
C VAL A 32 -3.70 -22.47 -9.51
N ILE A 33 -3.37 -22.88 -8.28
CA ILE A 33 -4.35 -23.07 -7.20
C ILE A 33 -5.03 -21.74 -6.83
N ASP A 34 -4.25 -20.67 -6.68
CA ASP A 34 -4.75 -19.34 -6.32
C ASP A 34 -5.69 -18.78 -7.40
N LYS A 35 -5.29 -18.88 -8.68
CA LYS A 35 -6.13 -18.44 -9.81
C LYS A 35 -7.41 -19.26 -9.91
N LEU A 36 -7.35 -20.56 -9.68
CA LEU A 36 -8.53 -21.41 -9.72
C LEU A 36 -9.48 -21.08 -8.55
N ALA A 37 -8.96 -20.90 -7.33
CA ALA A 37 -9.75 -20.52 -6.17
C ALA A 37 -10.48 -19.19 -6.38
N GLN A 38 -9.79 -18.17 -6.90
CA GLN A 38 -10.39 -16.88 -7.24
C GLN A 38 -11.46 -17.01 -8.34
N PHE A 39 -11.20 -17.83 -9.36
CA PHE A 39 -12.13 -18.04 -10.46
C PHE A 39 -13.40 -18.77 -10.02
N VAL A 40 -13.28 -19.82 -9.20
CA VAL A 40 -14.43 -20.56 -8.65
C VAL A 40 -15.20 -19.70 -7.64
N ALA A 41 -14.52 -18.90 -6.81
CA ALA A 41 -15.18 -17.97 -5.89
C ALA A 41 -16.08 -16.96 -6.63
N ARG A 42 -15.65 -16.49 -7.81
CA ARG A 42 -16.39 -15.51 -8.61
C ARG A 42 -17.51 -16.10 -9.45
N ASN A 43 -17.32 -17.31 -9.99
CA ASN A 43 -18.23 -17.90 -10.98
C ASN A 43 -19.11 -19.03 -10.43
N GLY A 44 -18.87 -19.50 -9.20
CA GLY A 44 -19.65 -20.54 -8.55
C GLY A 44 -19.02 -21.94 -8.61
N PRO A 45 -19.49 -22.87 -7.75
CA PRO A 45 -18.95 -24.23 -7.61
C PRO A 45 -19.17 -25.12 -8.84
N GLU A 46 -20.05 -24.75 -9.76
CA GLU A 46 -20.26 -25.45 -11.05
C GLU A 46 -19.00 -25.41 -11.92
N PHE A 47 -18.23 -24.32 -11.82
CA PHE A 47 -16.97 -24.16 -12.56
C PHE A 47 -15.84 -25.03 -12.00
N GLU A 48 -15.87 -25.35 -10.71
CA GLU A 48 -14.95 -26.36 -10.13
C GLU A 48 -15.20 -27.71 -10.79
N LYS A 49 -16.46 -28.17 -10.84
CA LYS A 49 -16.83 -29.43 -11.48
C LYS A 49 -16.47 -29.47 -12.97
N MET A 50 -16.71 -28.38 -13.71
CA MET A 50 -16.34 -28.30 -15.12
C MET A 50 -14.82 -28.32 -15.34
N THR A 51 -14.05 -27.68 -14.46
CA THR A 51 -12.58 -27.69 -14.52
C THR A 51 -12.05 -29.10 -14.21
N MET A 52 -12.65 -29.79 -13.23
CA MET A 52 -12.35 -31.20 -12.95
C MET A 52 -12.64 -32.11 -14.16
N GLU A 53 -13.74 -31.94 -14.88
CA GLU A 53 -14.01 -32.79 -16.05
C GLU A 53 -13.07 -32.53 -17.24
N LYS A 54 -12.74 -31.25 -17.50
CA LYS A 54 -11.90 -30.85 -18.64
C LYS A 54 -10.40 -31.04 -18.43
N GLN A 55 -9.94 -31.00 -17.18
CA GLN A 55 -8.51 -31.04 -16.83
C GLN A 55 -8.12 -32.32 -16.08
N LYS A 56 -8.94 -33.38 -16.13
CA LYS A 56 -8.66 -34.66 -15.47
C LYS A 56 -7.34 -35.32 -15.87
N ASP A 57 -6.88 -35.08 -17.11
CA ASP A 57 -5.64 -35.65 -17.64
C ASP A 57 -4.44 -34.69 -17.47
N ASN A 58 -4.63 -33.53 -16.82
CA ASN A 58 -3.60 -32.52 -16.62
C ASN A 58 -2.98 -32.63 -15.21
N PRO A 59 -1.68 -32.94 -15.09
CA PRO A 59 -1.03 -33.10 -13.79
C PRO A 59 -1.04 -31.82 -12.94
N LYS A 60 -1.16 -30.63 -13.55
CA LYS A 60 -1.26 -29.35 -12.83
C LYS A 60 -2.57 -29.17 -12.06
N PHE A 61 -3.61 -29.95 -12.38
CA PHE A 61 -4.92 -29.93 -11.70
C PHE A 61 -5.18 -31.20 -10.86
N SER A 62 -4.17 -32.05 -10.71
CA SER A 62 -4.26 -33.30 -9.93
C SER A 62 -4.75 -33.08 -8.50
N PHE A 63 -4.43 -31.92 -7.89
CA PHE A 63 -4.88 -31.55 -6.55
C PHE A 63 -6.40 -31.51 -6.39
N LEU A 64 -7.18 -31.35 -7.47
CA LEU A 64 -8.65 -31.36 -7.42
C LEU A 64 -9.25 -32.76 -7.25
N PHE A 65 -8.52 -33.83 -7.60
CA PHE A 65 -9.01 -35.21 -7.57
C PHE A 65 -8.57 -35.99 -6.32
N GLY A 66 -8.13 -35.26 -5.29
CA GLY A 66 -7.50 -35.82 -4.10
C GLY A 66 -5.98 -35.68 -4.16
N GLY A 67 -5.39 -35.13 -3.10
CA GLY A 67 -3.96 -34.88 -2.98
C GLY A 67 -3.64 -33.92 -1.82
N GLU A 68 -2.36 -33.76 -1.53
CA GLU A 68 -1.86 -32.97 -0.37
C GLU A 68 -2.23 -31.47 -0.44
N PHE A 69 -2.49 -30.95 -1.64
CA PHE A 69 -2.81 -29.53 -1.86
C PHE A 69 -4.31 -29.22 -2.00
N TYR A 70 -5.19 -30.23 -1.89
CA TYR A 70 -6.64 -30.03 -1.95
C TYR A 70 -7.15 -29.20 -0.76
N SER A 71 -6.56 -29.41 0.42
CA SER A 71 -6.84 -28.64 1.65
C SER A 71 -6.44 -27.17 1.50
N TYR A 72 -5.29 -26.90 0.88
CA TYR A 72 -4.82 -25.56 0.56
C TYR A 72 -5.77 -24.84 -0.42
N TYR A 73 -6.17 -25.53 -1.50
CA TYR A 73 -7.18 -25.02 -2.44
C TYR A 73 -8.50 -24.65 -1.76
N LYS A 74 -9.05 -25.52 -0.90
CA LYS A 74 -10.30 -25.22 -0.17
C LYS A 74 -10.19 -24.02 0.76
N CYS A 75 -9.06 -23.89 1.47
CA CYS A 75 -8.79 -22.76 2.33
C CYS A 75 -8.78 -21.44 1.53
N LYS A 76 -8.07 -21.43 0.40
CA LYS A 76 -7.99 -20.26 -0.49
C LYS A 76 -9.33 -19.91 -1.11
N LEU A 77 -10.09 -20.92 -1.54
CA LEU A 77 -11.44 -20.74 -2.08
C LEU A 77 -12.39 -20.12 -1.05
N ALA A 78 -12.36 -20.57 0.20
CA ALA A 78 -13.17 -20.01 1.28
C ALA A 78 -12.82 -18.54 1.56
N LEU A 79 -11.53 -18.20 1.55
CA LEU A 79 -11.04 -16.84 1.73
C LEU A 79 -11.53 -15.90 0.61
N GLU A 80 -11.44 -16.34 -0.65
CA GLU A 80 -11.89 -15.55 -1.81
C GLU A 80 -13.42 -15.37 -1.81
N GLN A 81 -14.19 -16.41 -1.48
CA GLN A 81 -15.65 -16.29 -1.36
C GLN A 81 -16.06 -15.32 -0.25
N GLN A 82 -15.36 -15.34 0.89
CA GLN A 82 -15.63 -14.43 1.99
C GLN A 82 -15.31 -12.96 1.64
N GLN A 83 -14.23 -12.72 0.90
CA GLN A 83 -13.90 -11.37 0.39
C GLN A 83 -14.95 -10.83 -0.58
N LEU A 84 -15.52 -11.68 -1.44
CA LEU A 84 -16.58 -11.28 -2.38
C LEU A 84 -17.89 -10.94 -1.65
N ILE A 85 -18.22 -11.66 -0.58
CA ILE A 85 -19.39 -11.38 0.25
C ILE A 85 -19.23 -10.05 1.01
N CYS A 86 -18.05 -9.76 1.56
CA CYS A 86 -17.77 -8.46 2.19
C CYS A 86 -17.82 -7.28 1.19
N LYS A 87 -17.40 -7.49 -0.07
CA LYS A 87 -17.45 -6.47 -1.12
C LYS A 87 -18.87 -6.16 -1.62
N GLN A 88 -19.78 -7.13 -1.60
CA GLN A 88 -21.18 -6.94 -2.06
C GLN A 88 -22.11 -6.29 -1.02
N GLN A 89 -21.64 -6.04 0.21
CA GLN A 89 -22.40 -5.34 1.26
C GLN A 89 -22.09 -3.83 1.37
N ALA A 90 -21.38 -3.24 0.40
CA ALA A 90 -21.21 -1.80 0.31
C ALA A 90 -22.43 -1.15 -0.40
N PRO A 91 -23.22 -0.27 0.24
CA PRO A 91 -24.25 0.50 -0.44
C PRO A 91 -23.60 1.67 -1.22
N GLU A 92 -23.95 1.77 -2.49
CA GLU A 92 -23.57 2.81 -3.44
C GLU A 92 -24.37 4.11 -3.19
N LEU A 93 -23.72 5.28 -3.09
CA LEU A 93 -24.41 6.59 -3.07
C LEU A 93 -23.62 7.69 -3.81
N GLU A 94 -24.27 8.26 -4.82
CA GLU A 94 -24.01 9.55 -5.53
C GLU A 94 -24.74 10.72 -4.78
N PRO A 95 -24.55 12.03 -5.11
CA PRO A 95 -24.01 13.00 -4.18
C PRO A 95 -24.99 14.10 -3.70
N ALA A 96 -24.49 14.84 -2.69
CA ALA A 96 -24.79 16.24 -2.30
C ALA A 96 -25.66 16.52 -1.05
N ALA A 97 -25.02 17.32 -0.18
CA ALA A 97 -25.55 18.26 0.81
C ALA A 97 -26.15 17.73 2.12
N ALA A 98 -25.65 18.35 3.21
CA ALA A 98 -25.98 18.17 4.62
C ALA A 98 -25.43 16.89 5.29
N LEU A 99 -24.45 17.09 6.16
CA LEU A 99 -23.87 16.10 7.07
C LEU A 99 -24.97 15.31 7.81
N PRO A 100 -25.13 13.99 7.59
CA PRO A 100 -25.92 13.12 8.46
C PRO A 100 -25.05 12.57 9.60
N PRO A 101 -25.66 12.10 10.70
CA PRO A 101 -24.95 11.38 11.75
C PRO A 101 -24.32 10.11 11.16
N LEU A 102 -23.05 9.86 11.49
CA LEU A 102 -22.30 8.68 11.07
C LEU A 102 -23.07 7.39 11.42
N PRO A 103 -23.14 6.39 10.51
CA PRO A 103 -23.83 5.14 10.80
C PRO A 103 -23.11 4.41 11.94
N GLN A 104 -23.85 4.11 12.99
CA GLN A 104 -23.40 3.12 13.96
C GLN A 104 -23.25 1.78 13.23
N PRO A 105 -22.16 1.02 13.45
CA PRO A 105 -22.01 -0.28 12.83
C PRO A 105 -23.20 -1.18 13.22
N PRO A 106 -23.76 -1.97 12.28
CA PRO A 106 -24.75 -2.96 12.63
C PRO A 106 -24.12 -3.92 13.64
N LEU A 107 -24.84 -4.17 14.74
CA LEU A 107 -24.63 -5.37 15.55
C LEU A 107 -24.47 -6.54 14.58
N ALA A 108 -23.27 -7.15 14.55
CA ALA A 108 -22.98 -8.25 13.65
C ALA A 108 -24.10 -9.31 13.77
N PRO A 109 -24.58 -9.90 12.65
CA PRO A 109 -25.48 -11.03 12.72
C PRO A 109 -24.75 -12.14 13.47
N ALA A 110 -25.39 -12.67 14.51
CA ALA A 110 -24.93 -13.85 15.22
C ALA A 110 -24.53 -14.93 14.19
N ALA A 111 -23.24 -15.28 14.15
CA ALA A 111 -22.79 -16.42 13.37
C ALA A 111 -23.60 -17.66 13.81
N PRO A 112 -23.99 -18.56 12.90
CA PRO A 112 -24.71 -19.77 13.27
C PRO A 112 -23.82 -20.62 14.17
N ILE A 113 -24.20 -20.73 15.44
CA ILE A 113 -23.59 -21.62 16.42
C ILE A 113 -23.74 -23.05 15.88
N PRO A 114 -22.64 -23.81 15.67
CA PRO A 114 -22.75 -25.24 15.39
C PRO A 114 -23.43 -25.90 16.58
N SER A 115 -24.63 -26.41 16.35
CA SER A 115 -25.43 -27.07 17.37
C SER A 115 -24.90 -28.49 17.57
N ALA A 116 -23.99 -28.66 18.53
CA ALA A 116 -23.79 -29.93 19.26
C ALA A 116 -22.91 -29.71 20.50
N GLN A 117 -23.52 -29.87 21.69
CA GLN A 117 -22.91 -30.15 23.00
C GLN A 117 -22.28 -28.96 23.76
N GLY A 118 -22.90 -28.62 24.91
CA GLY A 118 -22.37 -27.71 25.93
C GLY A 118 -22.60 -26.22 25.64
N ALA A 119 -23.09 -25.45 26.61
CA ALA A 119 -23.00 -24.00 26.52
C ALA A 119 -21.50 -23.62 26.44
N PRO A 120 -21.08 -22.72 25.53
CA PRO A 120 -19.70 -22.28 25.46
C PRO A 120 -19.27 -21.77 26.84
N SER A 121 -18.09 -22.19 27.27
CA SER A 121 -17.55 -21.74 28.55
C SER A 121 -17.34 -20.23 28.52
N MET A 122 -17.38 -19.64 29.71
CA MET A 122 -17.20 -18.21 29.90
C MET A 122 -15.91 -17.69 29.26
N ASP A 123 -14.85 -18.46 29.42
CA ASP A 123 -13.52 -18.15 28.89
C ASP A 123 -13.50 -18.19 27.36
N GLU A 124 -14.23 -19.11 26.73
CA GLU A 124 -14.37 -19.17 25.27
C GLU A 124 -15.10 -17.95 24.71
N LEU A 125 -16.15 -17.46 25.40
CA LEU A 125 -16.88 -16.25 24.99
C LEU A 125 -16.00 -14.99 25.08
N ILE A 126 -15.20 -14.88 26.15
CA ILE A 126 -14.24 -13.77 26.30
C ILE A 126 -13.19 -13.84 25.21
N GLN A 127 -12.61 -15.03 24.97
CA GLN A 127 -11.59 -15.23 23.93
C GLN A 127 -12.13 -14.92 22.53
N GLN A 128 -13.36 -15.32 22.23
CA GLN A 128 -14.02 -14.99 20.97
C GLN A 128 -14.22 -13.47 20.81
N SER A 129 -14.66 -12.80 21.88
CA SER A 129 -14.84 -11.34 21.88
C SER A 129 -13.51 -10.59 21.68
N GLN A 130 -12.44 -11.04 22.34
CA GLN A 130 -11.09 -10.49 22.15
C GLN A 130 -10.59 -10.64 20.72
N TRP A 131 -10.80 -11.82 20.12
CA TRP A 131 -10.42 -12.06 18.74
C TRP A 131 -11.18 -11.14 17.77
N ASN A 132 -12.50 -11.00 17.97
CA ASN A 132 -13.33 -10.09 17.17
C ASN A 132 -12.87 -8.62 17.30
N LEU A 133 -12.59 -8.16 18.54
CA LEU A 133 -12.05 -6.82 18.79
C LEU A 133 -10.74 -6.60 18.03
N GLN A 134 -9.82 -7.56 18.10
CA GLN A 134 -8.52 -7.46 17.44
C GLN A 134 -8.65 -7.37 15.92
N GLN A 135 -9.55 -8.15 15.30
CA GLN A 135 -9.80 -8.07 13.87
C GLN A 135 -10.40 -6.71 13.46
N GLN A 136 -11.37 -6.21 14.22
CA GLN A 136 -11.97 -4.90 13.94
C GLN A 136 -10.97 -3.75 14.13
N GLU A 137 -10.15 -3.79 15.19
CA GLU A 137 -9.10 -2.80 15.42
C GLU A 137 -8.06 -2.81 14.29
N GLN A 138 -7.59 -3.99 13.86
CA GLN A 138 -6.66 -4.10 12.73
C GLN A 138 -7.25 -3.54 11.44
N HIS A 139 -8.52 -3.84 11.15
CA HIS A 139 -9.21 -3.31 9.99
C HIS A 139 -9.33 -1.77 10.04
N LEU A 140 -9.74 -1.22 11.19
CA LEU A 140 -9.83 0.24 11.37
C LEU A 140 -8.46 0.93 11.26
N LEU A 141 -7.39 0.30 11.75
CA LEU A 141 -6.03 0.84 11.58
C LEU A 141 -5.59 0.86 10.11
N ALA A 142 -5.92 -0.18 9.34
CA ALA A 142 -5.65 -0.21 7.91
C ALA A 142 -6.44 0.89 7.16
N LEU A 143 -7.74 1.01 7.44
CA LEU A 143 -8.60 2.03 6.83
C LEU A 143 -8.17 3.45 7.23
N ARG A 144 -7.74 3.64 8.48
CA ARG A 144 -7.15 4.90 8.94
C ARG A 144 -5.94 5.27 8.08
N GLN A 145 -5.03 4.33 7.83
CA GLN A 145 -3.85 4.59 7.02
C GLN A 145 -4.22 4.97 5.58
N GLU A 146 -5.20 4.29 4.99
CA GLU A 146 -5.71 4.61 3.64
C GLU A 146 -6.32 6.01 3.60
N GLN A 147 -7.20 6.36 4.55
CA GLN A 147 -7.82 7.69 4.60
C GLN A 147 -6.80 8.81 4.87
N VAL A 148 -5.81 8.58 5.73
CA VAL A 148 -4.73 9.55 5.93
C VAL A 148 -3.94 9.75 4.65
N THR A 149 -3.63 8.68 3.93
CA THR A 149 -2.90 8.75 2.66
C THR A 149 -3.71 9.52 1.61
N ALA A 150 -5.01 9.23 1.49
CA ALA A 150 -5.92 9.93 0.57
C ALA A 150 -6.08 11.42 0.93
N ALA A 151 -6.22 11.75 2.22
CA ALA A 151 -6.33 13.14 2.68
C ALA A 151 -5.06 13.96 2.38
N VAL A 152 -3.88 13.37 2.58
CA VAL A 152 -2.60 13.97 2.21
C VAL A 152 -2.49 14.14 0.69
N ALA A 153 -2.83 13.12 -0.09
CA ALA A 153 -2.77 13.19 -1.55
C ALA A 153 -3.68 14.32 -2.09
N HIS A 154 -4.91 14.41 -1.58
CA HIS A 154 -5.83 15.49 -1.93
C HIS A 154 -5.28 16.86 -1.52
N ALA A 155 -4.70 17.01 -0.32
CA ALA A 155 -4.11 18.28 0.11
C ALA A 155 -2.92 18.72 -0.75
N VAL A 156 -2.07 17.77 -1.16
CA VAL A 156 -0.96 18.02 -2.09
C VAL A 156 -1.48 18.44 -3.47
N GLU A 157 -2.55 17.82 -3.96
CA GLU A 157 -3.20 18.20 -5.22
C GLU A 157 -3.78 19.62 -5.15
N GLN A 158 -4.49 19.95 -4.08
CA GLN A 158 -5.01 21.31 -3.85
C GLN A 158 -3.89 22.36 -3.81
N GLN A 159 -2.77 22.04 -3.15
CA GLN A 159 -1.60 22.93 -3.13
C GLN A 159 -1.00 23.10 -4.54
N MET A 160 -0.97 22.04 -5.37
CA MET A 160 -0.52 22.15 -6.76
C MET A 160 -1.47 23.01 -7.62
N GLN A 161 -2.79 22.87 -7.44
CA GLN A 161 -3.78 23.70 -8.13
C GLN A 161 -3.61 25.19 -7.76
N LYS A 162 -3.41 25.48 -6.47
CA LYS A 162 -3.13 26.85 -6.01
C LYS A 162 -1.85 27.42 -6.64
N LEU A 163 -0.78 26.62 -6.73
CA LEU A 163 0.46 27.05 -7.38
C LEU A 163 0.27 27.31 -8.88
N LEU A 164 -0.55 26.51 -9.55
CA LEU A 164 -0.91 26.73 -10.96
C LEU A 164 -1.64 28.06 -11.15
N GLU A 165 -2.63 28.35 -10.30
CA GLU A 165 -3.36 29.62 -10.32
C GLU A 165 -2.46 30.83 -10.00
N GLU A 166 -1.55 30.70 -9.04
CA GLU A 166 -0.64 31.79 -8.64
C GLU A 166 0.40 32.09 -9.72
N THR A 167 0.96 31.05 -10.34
CA THR A 167 2.05 31.20 -11.31
C THR A 167 1.56 31.48 -12.73
N GLN A 168 0.31 31.08 -13.05
CA GLN A 168 -0.24 31.16 -14.41
C GLN A 168 0.67 30.50 -15.46
N LEU A 169 1.42 29.47 -15.05
CA LEU A 169 2.35 28.76 -15.90
C LEU A 169 1.58 27.76 -16.78
N ASP A 170 1.81 27.78 -18.10
CA ASP A 170 1.18 26.83 -18.99
C ASP A 170 1.88 25.46 -18.90
N MET A 171 1.28 24.56 -18.14
CA MET A 171 1.79 23.20 -17.98
C MET A 171 1.69 22.35 -19.24
N ASN A 172 0.83 22.72 -20.20
CA ASN A 172 0.76 22.02 -21.48
C ASN A 172 2.01 22.29 -22.32
N GLU A 173 2.57 23.49 -22.25
CA GLU A 173 3.85 23.80 -22.90
C GLU A 173 4.95 22.89 -22.34
N PHE A 174 4.98 22.70 -21.03
CA PHE A 174 5.93 21.80 -20.41
C PHE A 174 5.70 20.35 -20.82
N ASP A 175 4.45 19.89 -20.82
CA ASP A 175 4.10 18.53 -21.23
C ASP A 175 4.53 18.23 -22.67
N ASN A 176 4.38 19.19 -23.58
CA ASN A 176 4.84 19.09 -24.96
C ASN A 176 6.37 18.98 -25.08
N LEU A 177 7.12 19.56 -24.14
CA LEU A 177 8.58 19.41 -24.07
C LEU A 177 9.00 18.10 -23.39
N LEU A 178 8.19 17.59 -22.45
CA LEU A 178 8.45 16.33 -21.77
C LEU A 178 8.20 15.13 -22.68
N GLN A 179 7.27 15.21 -23.64
CA GLN A 179 6.92 14.08 -24.50
C GLN A 179 8.11 13.58 -25.35
N PRO A 180 8.86 14.41 -26.09
CA PRO A 180 10.07 13.98 -26.80
C PRO A 180 11.15 13.40 -25.88
N ILE A 181 11.27 13.90 -24.64
CA ILE A 181 12.20 13.37 -23.64
C ILE A 181 11.80 11.94 -23.27
N ILE A 182 10.53 11.70 -23.03
CA ILE A 182 9.99 10.38 -22.70
C ILE A 182 10.21 9.41 -23.86
N ASP A 183 9.90 9.84 -25.09
CA ASP A 183 9.94 8.95 -26.25
C ASP A 183 11.36 8.63 -26.72
N THR A 184 12.28 9.60 -26.63
CA THR A 184 13.59 9.47 -27.31
C THR A 184 14.81 9.76 -26.42
N CYS A 185 14.63 10.44 -25.28
CA CYS A 185 15.70 10.81 -24.35
C CYS A 185 16.95 11.40 -25.01
N THR A 186 16.78 12.20 -26.07
CA THR A 186 17.90 12.80 -26.79
C THR A 186 18.49 13.97 -26.00
N LYS A 187 19.78 14.25 -26.23
CA LYS A 187 20.48 15.38 -25.62
C LYS A 187 19.79 16.72 -25.90
N ASP A 188 19.24 16.89 -27.10
CA ASP A 188 18.54 18.10 -27.51
C ASP A 188 17.19 18.24 -26.80
N ALA A 189 16.42 17.15 -26.67
CA ALA A 189 15.17 17.15 -25.92
C ALA A 189 15.41 17.48 -24.43
N ILE A 190 16.39 16.84 -23.80
CA ILE A 190 16.78 17.14 -22.41
C ILE A 190 17.22 18.60 -22.27
N SER A 191 18.01 19.11 -23.22
CA SER A 191 18.47 20.50 -23.20
C SER A 191 17.31 21.48 -23.36
N ALA A 192 16.34 21.18 -24.21
CA ALA A 192 15.13 21.99 -24.38
C ALA A 192 14.30 22.04 -23.09
N GLY A 193 14.03 20.89 -22.48
CA GLY A 193 13.30 20.81 -21.20
C GLY A 193 14.01 21.59 -20.08
N LYS A 194 15.32 21.42 -19.93
CA LYS A 194 16.11 22.20 -18.96
C LYS A 194 15.98 23.69 -19.24
N ASN A 195 16.23 24.13 -20.47
CA ASN A 195 16.24 25.55 -20.81
C ASN A 195 14.88 26.19 -20.49
N TRP A 196 13.79 25.49 -20.81
CA TRP A 196 12.45 25.93 -20.45
C TRP A 196 12.26 26.08 -18.93
N MET A 197 12.71 25.09 -18.14
CA MET A 197 12.63 25.19 -16.67
C MET A 197 13.41 26.38 -16.12
N PHE A 198 14.62 26.65 -16.63
CA PHE A 198 15.41 27.81 -16.21
C PHE A 198 14.77 29.14 -16.64
N SER A 199 14.17 29.20 -17.83
CA SER A 199 13.46 30.40 -18.31
C SER A 199 12.18 30.69 -17.53
N ASN A 200 11.54 29.67 -16.96
CA ASN A 200 10.30 29.78 -16.20
C ASN A 200 10.48 29.75 -14.68
N ALA A 201 11.69 29.53 -14.17
CA ALA A 201 12.05 29.62 -12.75
C ALA A 201 12.09 31.08 -12.24
N LYS A 202 10.97 31.80 -12.36
CA LYS A 202 10.85 33.24 -12.05
C LYS A 202 10.68 33.53 -10.56
N SER A 203 10.07 32.59 -9.82
CA SER A 203 9.88 32.68 -8.38
C SER A 203 9.87 31.28 -7.74
N PRO A 204 9.94 31.17 -6.40
CA PRO A 204 9.88 29.88 -5.72
C PRO A 204 8.61 29.07 -6.06
N PRO A 205 7.39 29.65 -6.11
CA PRO A 205 6.19 28.97 -6.60
C PRO A 205 6.32 28.34 -7.99
N HIS A 206 6.99 29.01 -8.94
CA HIS A 206 7.21 28.44 -10.27
C HIS A 206 8.11 27.20 -10.20
N CYS A 207 9.16 27.27 -9.39
CA CYS A 207 10.09 26.16 -9.19
C CYS A 207 9.38 24.96 -8.57
N GLU A 208 8.57 25.20 -7.53
CA GLU A 208 7.79 24.18 -6.84
C GLU A 208 6.76 23.53 -7.75
N LEU A 209 6.06 24.32 -8.59
CA LEU A 209 5.11 23.80 -9.57
C LEU A 209 5.79 22.88 -10.59
N MET A 210 6.89 23.32 -11.21
CA MET A 210 7.61 22.51 -12.21
C MET A 210 8.17 21.22 -11.60
N ALA A 211 8.76 21.30 -10.41
CA ALA A 211 9.30 20.13 -9.70
C ALA A 211 8.19 19.16 -9.25
N GLY A 212 7.08 19.70 -8.73
CA GLY A 212 5.91 18.93 -8.33
C GLY A 212 5.24 18.23 -9.52
N HIS A 213 5.18 18.88 -10.68
CA HIS A 213 4.66 18.28 -11.91
C HIS A 213 5.51 17.10 -12.38
N LEU A 214 6.84 17.23 -12.37
CA LEU A 214 7.76 16.13 -12.67
C LEU A 214 7.56 14.97 -11.69
N ARG A 215 7.42 15.26 -10.38
CA ARG A 215 7.11 14.24 -9.37
C ARG A 215 5.84 13.48 -9.74
N ASN A 216 4.73 14.18 -9.94
CA ASN A 216 3.43 13.56 -10.22
C ASN A 216 3.47 12.67 -11.47
N ARG A 217 4.17 13.12 -12.53
CA ARG A 217 4.36 12.34 -13.76
C ARG A 217 5.16 11.05 -13.53
N ILE A 218 6.21 11.11 -12.72
CA ILE A 218 7.12 9.97 -12.47
C ILE A 218 6.52 8.98 -11.48
N THR A 219 5.84 9.47 -10.44
CA THR A 219 5.29 8.64 -9.35
C THR A 219 3.88 8.11 -9.63
N ALA A 220 3.29 8.40 -10.80
CA ALA A 220 1.99 7.85 -11.17
C ALA A 220 2.01 6.31 -11.27
N ASP A 221 0.91 5.67 -10.88
CA ASP A 221 0.75 4.20 -10.86
C ASP A 221 0.89 3.56 -12.25
N GLY A 222 0.62 4.31 -13.32
CA GLY A 222 0.78 3.87 -14.72
C GLY A 222 2.10 4.25 -15.39
N ALA A 223 3.04 4.91 -14.68
CA ALA A 223 4.29 5.36 -15.27
C ALA A 223 5.22 4.19 -15.59
N HIS A 224 5.52 3.99 -16.88
CA HIS A 224 6.44 2.95 -17.33
C HIS A 224 7.91 3.34 -17.07
N PHE A 225 8.80 2.34 -17.10
CA PHE A 225 10.20 2.51 -16.68
C PHE A 225 10.97 3.58 -17.47
N GLU A 226 10.82 3.59 -18.80
CA GLU A 226 11.53 4.52 -19.69
C GLU A 226 11.15 5.97 -19.37
N LEU A 227 9.85 6.27 -19.22
CA LEU A 227 9.37 7.58 -18.75
C LEU A 227 10.05 8.00 -17.45
N ARG A 228 10.05 7.11 -16.43
CA ARG A 228 10.67 7.43 -15.13
C ARG A 228 12.16 7.74 -15.30
N LEU A 229 12.89 6.86 -15.98
CA LEU A 229 14.33 7.00 -16.17
C LEU A 229 14.70 8.27 -16.95
N HIS A 230 13.99 8.54 -18.06
CA HIS A 230 14.28 9.69 -18.93
C HIS A 230 13.98 11.02 -18.24
N LEU A 231 12.89 11.11 -17.46
CA LEU A 231 12.60 12.31 -16.67
C LEU A 231 13.57 12.49 -15.50
N ILE A 232 14.08 11.42 -14.90
CA ILE A 232 15.16 11.53 -13.90
C ILE A 232 16.47 12.02 -14.55
N TYR A 233 16.76 11.66 -15.80
CA TYR A 233 17.89 12.23 -16.54
C TYR A 233 17.74 13.73 -16.79
N LEU A 234 16.52 14.21 -17.07
CA LEU A 234 16.22 15.63 -17.13
C LEU A 234 16.51 16.31 -15.77
N ILE A 235 15.99 15.74 -14.68
CA ILE A 235 16.22 16.26 -13.32
C ILE A 235 17.71 16.34 -13.01
N ASN A 236 18.48 15.31 -13.37
CA ASN A 236 19.92 15.30 -13.18
C ASN A 236 20.62 16.44 -13.94
N ASP A 237 20.27 16.68 -15.22
CA ASP A 237 20.84 17.79 -15.98
C ASP A 237 20.47 19.15 -15.37
N VAL A 238 19.22 19.30 -14.90
CA VAL A 238 18.76 20.52 -14.23
C VAL A 238 19.52 20.73 -12.91
N LEU A 239 19.66 19.71 -12.05
CA LEU A 239 20.42 19.76 -10.79
C LEU A 239 21.87 20.22 -11.00
N HIS A 240 22.55 19.61 -11.98
CA HIS A 240 23.91 20.00 -12.34
C HIS A 240 24.00 21.49 -12.69
N HIS A 241 23.05 21.99 -13.47
CA HIS A 241 23.03 23.40 -13.87
C HIS A 241 22.57 24.32 -12.74
N CYS A 242 21.72 23.87 -11.81
CA CYS A 242 21.33 24.64 -10.63
C CYS A 242 22.54 24.96 -9.76
N GLN A 243 23.42 23.98 -9.53
CA GLN A 243 24.64 24.19 -8.77
C GLN A 243 25.62 25.13 -9.50
N ARG A 244 25.80 24.95 -10.82
CA ARG A 244 26.70 25.80 -11.61
C ARG A 244 26.22 27.24 -11.77
N LYS A 245 24.92 27.45 -11.93
CA LYS A 245 24.31 28.79 -12.10
C LYS A 245 23.82 29.41 -10.80
N GLN A 246 24.00 28.73 -9.65
CA GLN A 246 23.52 29.16 -8.34
C GLN A 246 21.98 29.41 -8.30
N ALA A 247 21.21 28.60 -9.03
CA ALA A 247 19.74 28.67 -9.03
C ALA A 247 19.18 27.97 -7.77
N ARG A 248 19.25 28.68 -6.62
CA ARG A 248 18.92 28.14 -5.29
C ARG A 248 17.46 27.72 -5.15
N GLU A 249 16.52 28.51 -5.65
CA GLU A 249 15.09 28.21 -5.56
C GLU A 249 14.71 26.94 -6.33
N LEU A 250 15.25 26.78 -7.55
CA LEU A 250 15.01 25.60 -8.35
C LEU A 250 15.68 24.36 -7.74
N LEU A 251 16.89 24.51 -7.19
CA LEU A 251 17.54 23.43 -6.44
C LEU A 251 16.70 23.00 -5.23
N ALA A 252 16.23 23.95 -4.43
CA ALA A 252 15.40 23.67 -3.26
C ALA A 252 14.10 22.96 -3.63
N ALA A 253 13.44 23.38 -4.72
CA ALA A 253 12.24 22.71 -5.22
C ALA A 253 12.52 21.26 -5.66
N LEU A 254 13.64 21.01 -6.35
CA LEU A 254 14.05 19.66 -6.76
C LEU A 254 14.42 18.77 -5.58
N GLN A 255 15.04 19.33 -4.54
CA GLN A 255 15.37 18.60 -3.30
C GLN A 255 14.11 18.09 -2.58
N LYS A 256 13.00 18.85 -2.61
CA LYS A 256 11.72 18.41 -2.01
C LYS A 256 11.08 17.21 -2.70
N VAL A 257 11.42 16.94 -3.97
CA VAL A 257 10.79 15.89 -4.78
C VAL A 257 11.71 14.73 -5.14
N VAL A 258 13.02 14.83 -4.91
CA VAL A 258 13.97 13.79 -5.33
C VAL A 258 13.73 12.45 -4.63
N VAL A 259 13.41 12.46 -3.33
CA VAL A 259 13.18 11.25 -2.54
C VAL A 259 12.00 10.44 -3.09
N PRO A 260 10.77 10.98 -3.21
CA PRO A 260 9.65 10.21 -3.77
C PRO A 260 9.89 9.79 -5.21
N ILE A 261 10.56 10.62 -6.03
CA ILE A 261 10.89 10.31 -7.43
C ILE A 261 11.81 9.08 -7.52
N TYR A 262 12.95 9.13 -6.83
CA TYR A 262 13.96 8.08 -6.89
C TYR A 262 13.43 6.79 -6.27
N CYS A 263 12.89 6.87 -5.04
CA CYS A 263 12.51 5.69 -4.29
C CYS A 263 11.34 4.94 -4.95
N THR A 264 10.32 5.67 -5.45
CA THR A 264 9.21 5.05 -6.19
C THR A 264 9.71 4.41 -7.47
N SER A 265 10.59 5.10 -8.22
CA SER A 265 11.13 4.57 -9.47
C SER A 265 11.98 3.31 -9.24
N PHE A 266 12.75 3.27 -8.15
CA PHE A 266 13.60 2.14 -7.78
C PHE A 266 12.77 0.93 -7.33
N LEU A 267 11.78 1.14 -6.46
CA LEU A 267 10.95 0.06 -5.91
C LEU A 267 9.98 -0.54 -6.93
N ALA A 268 9.61 0.22 -7.96
CA ALA A 268 8.65 -0.24 -8.96
C ALA A 268 9.27 -1.07 -10.10
N VAL A 269 10.57 -1.40 -10.03
CA VAL A 269 11.26 -2.19 -11.06
C VAL A 269 12.11 -3.31 -10.47
N GLU A 270 12.39 -4.32 -11.30
CA GLU A 270 13.23 -5.48 -10.98
C GLU A 270 14.73 -5.12 -10.97
N GLU A 271 15.56 -6.00 -10.41
CA GLU A 271 16.98 -5.78 -10.09
C GLU A 271 17.82 -5.30 -11.28
N ASP A 272 17.62 -5.85 -12.48
CA ASP A 272 18.35 -5.44 -13.69
C ASP A 272 18.13 -3.97 -14.06
N LYS A 273 16.92 -3.46 -13.86
CA LYS A 273 16.55 -2.06 -14.12
C LYS A 273 16.95 -1.16 -12.95
N GLN A 274 16.91 -1.66 -11.72
CA GLN A 274 17.36 -0.94 -10.52
C GLN A 274 18.80 -0.46 -10.64
N GLN A 275 19.69 -1.25 -11.25
CA GLN A 275 21.09 -0.84 -11.44
C GLN A 275 21.24 0.47 -12.23
N LYS A 276 20.38 0.72 -13.23
CA LYS A 276 20.41 1.96 -14.01
C LYS A 276 20.04 3.17 -13.14
N ILE A 277 19.06 3.00 -12.25
CA ILE A 277 18.64 4.03 -11.29
C ILE A 277 19.71 4.23 -10.21
N ALA A 278 20.27 3.15 -9.67
CA ALA A 278 21.31 3.20 -8.63
C ALA A 278 22.58 3.96 -9.07
N ARG A 279 22.94 3.89 -10.36
CA ARG A 279 24.06 4.68 -10.92
C ARG A 279 23.86 6.18 -10.79
N LEU A 280 22.60 6.66 -10.81
CA LEU A 280 22.29 8.07 -10.63
C LEU A 280 22.52 8.49 -9.17
N LEU A 281 22.17 7.65 -8.20
CA LEU A 281 22.47 7.92 -6.80
C LEU A 281 23.98 8.07 -6.56
N GLN A 282 24.79 7.16 -7.10
CA GLN A 282 26.25 7.26 -7.02
C GLN A 282 26.80 8.56 -7.63
N LEU A 283 26.20 9.00 -8.73
CA LEU A 283 26.55 10.27 -9.37
C LEU A 283 26.19 11.47 -8.48
N TRP A 284 25.02 11.45 -7.85
CA TRP A 284 24.54 12.53 -6.98
C TRP A 284 25.35 12.64 -5.68
N GLU A 285 25.71 11.50 -5.09
CA GLU A 285 26.59 11.42 -3.92
C GLU A 285 27.98 11.98 -4.25
N LYS A 286 28.58 11.54 -5.37
CA LYS A 286 29.89 12.02 -5.81
C LYS A 286 29.93 13.52 -6.08
N ASN A 287 28.86 14.07 -6.66
CA ASN A 287 28.80 15.47 -7.06
C ASN A 287 28.31 16.40 -5.93
N GLY A 288 27.82 15.85 -4.81
CA GLY A 288 27.37 16.62 -3.66
C GLY A 288 26.16 17.51 -3.96
N TYR A 289 25.18 16.99 -4.73
CA TYR A 289 23.94 17.74 -5.03
C TYR A 289 22.97 17.79 -3.85
N PHE A 290 23.09 16.83 -2.94
CA PHE A 290 22.20 16.62 -1.80
C PHE A 290 23.01 16.51 -0.52
N ASP A 291 22.37 16.83 0.60
CA ASP A 291 22.95 16.62 1.92
C ASP A 291 22.91 15.13 2.32
N ASP A 292 23.66 14.79 3.38
CA ASP A 292 23.77 13.41 3.87
C ASP A 292 22.41 12.82 4.29
N SER A 293 21.47 13.67 4.73
CA SER A 293 20.12 13.25 5.14
C SER A 293 19.31 12.73 3.96
N ILE A 294 19.31 13.49 2.84
CA ILE A 294 18.66 13.06 1.60
C ILE A 294 19.38 11.82 1.05
N ILE A 295 20.72 11.80 1.02
CA ILE A 295 21.47 10.63 0.51
C ILE A 295 21.13 9.36 1.30
N GLN A 296 21.04 9.42 2.63
CA GLN A 296 20.64 8.27 3.44
C GLN A 296 19.23 7.77 3.10
N GLN A 297 18.28 8.67 2.85
CA GLN A 297 16.94 8.31 2.41
C GLN A 297 16.95 7.59 1.06
N LEU A 298 17.76 8.07 0.12
CA LEU A 298 17.88 7.46 -1.22
C LEU A 298 18.60 6.09 -1.17
N GLN A 299 19.53 5.89 -0.24
CA GLN A 299 20.21 4.60 -0.04
C GLN A 299 19.28 3.51 0.51
N SER A 300 18.19 3.89 1.19
CA SER A 300 17.19 2.97 1.74
C SER A 300 15.78 3.30 1.22
N PRO A 301 15.43 2.94 -0.04
CA PRO A 301 14.24 3.46 -0.71
C PRO A 301 12.91 3.29 0.04
N ALA A 302 12.67 2.12 0.63
CA ALA A 302 11.44 1.87 1.40
C ALA A 302 11.35 2.74 2.67
N LEU A 303 12.48 2.92 3.37
CA LEU A 303 12.56 3.78 4.55
C LEU A 303 12.43 5.26 4.15
N GLY A 304 13.09 5.66 3.06
CA GLY A 304 13.03 7.02 2.52
C GLY A 304 11.60 7.44 2.15
N LEU A 305 10.82 6.55 1.52
CA LEU A 305 9.39 6.81 1.28
C LEU A 305 8.59 6.92 2.57
N GLY A 306 8.86 6.07 3.56
CA GLY A 306 8.20 6.15 4.87
C GLY A 306 8.48 7.48 5.59
N GLN A 307 9.72 7.95 5.54
CA GLN A 307 10.12 9.25 6.11
C GLN A 307 9.50 10.42 5.35
N TYR A 308 9.50 10.37 4.01
CA TYR A 308 8.82 11.36 3.18
C TYR A 308 7.33 11.44 3.49
N GLN A 309 6.66 10.29 3.62
CA GLN A 309 5.25 10.23 4.01
C GLN A 309 5.01 10.83 5.41
N ALA A 310 5.92 10.59 6.36
CA ALA A 310 5.83 11.20 7.69
C ALA A 310 6.00 12.73 7.63
N THR A 311 6.90 13.24 6.80
CA THR A 311 7.05 14.69 6.55
C THR A 311 5.76 15.29 6.00
N LEU A 312 5.15 14.65 4.99
CA LEU A 312 3.87 15.11 4.43
C LEU A 312 2.74 15.08 5.48
N ILE A 313 2.64 14.00 6.27
CA ILE A 313 1.63 13.91 7.34
C ILE A 313 1.78 15.06 8.34
N ASN A 314 3.01 15.45 8.66
CA ASN A 314 3.28 16.58 9.55
C ASN A 314 2.97 17.93 8.90
N GLU A 315 3.37 18.13 7.65
CA GLU A 315 3.12 19.34 6.86
C GLU A 315 1.61 19.59 6.69
N TYR A 316 0.84 18.54 6.39
CA TYR A 316 -0.61 18.57 6.20
C TYR A 316 -1.37 18.13 7.46
N SER A 317 -0.80 18.37 8.64
CA SER A 317 -1.39 17.93 9.92
C SER A 317 -2.80 18.46 10.17
N SER A 318 -3.13 19.65 9.67
CA SER A 318 -4.47 20.26 9.82
C SER A 318 -5.59 19.42 9.18
N VAL A 319 -5.31 18.71 8.08
CA VAL A 319 -6.27 17.81 7.43
C VAL A 319 -6.15 16.36 7.94
N VAL A 320 -4.97 15.96 8.41
CA VAL A 320 -4.72 14.60 8.91
C VAL A 320 -5.27 14.40 10.33
N GLN A 321 -5.11 15.37 11.23
CA GLN A 321 -5.50 15.25 12.64
C GLN A 321 -6.99 14.91 12.84
N PRO A 322 -7.95 15.54 12.14
CA PRO A 322 -9.37 15.19 12.26
C PRO A 322 -9.65 13.73 11.90
N VAL A 323 -9.04 13.23 10.82
CA VAL A 323 -9.16 11.82 10.39
C VAL A 323 -8.61 10.90 11.48
N GLN A 324 -7.41 11.17 11.97
CA GLN A 324 -6.78 10.36 13.01
C GLN A 324 -7.60 10.30 14.30
N LEU A 325 -8.16 11.44 14.73
CA LEU A 325 -8.98 11.54 15.93
C LEU A 325 -10.29 10.75 15.79
N ALA A 326 -10.95 10.83 14.63
CA ALA A 326 -12.18 10.08 14.36
C ALA A 326 -11.97 8.57 14.49
N PHE A 327 -10.90 8.03 13.88
CA PHE A 327 -10.57 6.61 14.01
C PHE A 327 -10.14 6.23 15.43
N GLN A 328 -9.40 7.11 16.12
CA GLN A 328 -9.02 6.87 17.51
C GLN A 328 -10.26 6.74 18.42
N GLN A 329 -11.27 7.60 18.23
CA GLN A 329 -12.52 7.52 18.97
C GLN A 329 -13.28 6.22 18.68
N GLN A 330 -13.36 5.81 17.41
CA GLN A 330 -14.01 4.54 17.03
C GLN A 330 -13.32 3.33 17.68
N ILE A 331 -11.99 3.26 17.63
CA ILE A 331 -11.23 2.18 18.27
C ILE A 331 -11.46 2.20 19.78
N GLN A 332 -11.50 3.37 20.41
CA GLN A 332 -11.78 3.49 21.83
C GLN A 332 -13.19 2.98 22.19
N THR A 333 -14.20 3.31 21.38
CA THR A 333 -15.56 2.79 21.56
C THR A 333 -15.60 1.27 21.49
N LEU A 334 -14.92 0.64 20.52
CA LEU A 334 -14.84 -0.81 20.41
C LEU A 334 -14.19 -1.46 21.65
N LYS A 335 -13.12 -0.86 22.17
CA LYS A 335 -12.45 -1.33 23.39
C LYS A 335 -13.38 -1.24 24.61
N THR A 336 -14.07 -0.13 24.76
CA THR A 336 -15.05 0.04 25.85
C THR A 336 -16.19 -0.97 25.75
N GLN A 337 -16.73 -1.23 24.55
CA GLN A 337 -17.77 -2.25 24.35
C GLN A 337 -17.28 -3.66 24.73
N HIS A 338 -16.03 -3.99 24.42
CA HIS A 338 -15.42 -5.25 24.85
C HIS A 338 -15.26 -5.33 26.38
N GLU A 339 -14.77 -4.28 27.02
CA GLU A 339 -14.65 -4.22 28.49
C GLU A 339 -16.02 -4.37 29.18
N GLU A 340 -17.05 -3.68 28.69
CA GLU A 340 -18.42 -3.81 29.19
C GLU A 340 -18.95 -5.24 29.04
N PHE A 341 -18.70 -5.87 27.88
CA PHE A 341 -19.05 -7.26 27.66
C PHE A 341 -18.39 -8.18 28.69
N VAL A 342 -17.07 -8.08 28.87
CA VAL A 342 -16.32 -8.91 29.86
C VAL A 342 -16.81 -8.67 31.29
N ASN A 343 -17.11 -7.42 31.66
CA ASN A 343 -17.63 -7.10 32.98
C ASN A 343 -19.03 -7.68 33.22
N SER A 344 -19.93 -7.58 32.23
CA SER A 344 -21.29 -8.16 32.32
C SER A 344 -21.24 -9.67 32.52
N LEU A 345 -20.31 -10.29 31.81
CA LEU A 345 -19.99 -11.69 31.87
C LEU A 345 -19.51 -12.09 33.29
N ALA A 346 -18.52 -11.39 33.85
CA ALA A 346 -18.02 -11.65 35.19
C ALA A 346 -19.09 -11.50 36.28
N GLN A 347 -19.98 -10.50 36.17
CA GLN A 347 -21.11 -10.33 37.09
C GLN A 347 -22.09 -11.51 37.04
N GLN A 348 -22.35 -12.04 35.84
CA GLN A 348 -23.23 -13.18 35.66
C GLN A 348 -22.66 -14.45 36.32
N GLN A 349 -21.34 -14.62 36.28
CA GLN A 349 -20.65 -15.71 36.96
C GLN A 349 -20.74 -15.61 38.50
N GLN A 350 -20.60 -14.40 39.06
CA GLN A 350 -20.80 -14.18 40.49
C GLN A 350 -22.22 -14.48 40.95
N GLN A 351 -23.23 -14.12 40.16
CA GLN A 351 -24.63 -14.41 40.47
C GLN A 351 -24.97 -15.90 40.39
N GLN A 352 -24.29 -16.68 39.56
CA GLN A 352 -24.48 -18.13 39.49
C GLN A 352 -23.78 -18.90 40.64
N GLN A 353 -22.86 -18.27 41.36
CA GLN A 353 -22.14 -18.87 42.48
C GLN A 353 -22.75 -18.54 43.86
N GLN A 354 -23.73 -17.63 43.92
CA GLN A 354 -24.56 -17.33 45.10
C GLN A 354 -25.87 -18.11 45.04
#